data_AF-A0A1D2NMS9-F1
#
_entry.id   AF-A0A1D2NMS9-F1
#
_cell.length_a   1.000
_cell.length_b   1.000
_cell.length_c   1.000
_cell.angle_alpha   90.00
_cell.angle_beta   90.00
_cell.angle_gamma   90.00
#
_symmetry.space_group_name_H-M   'P 1'
#
loop_
_entity.id
_entity.type
_entity.pdbx_description
1 polymer ?
#
loop_
_entity_poly.entity_id
_entity_poly.type
_entity_poly.pdbx_seq_one_letter_code
_entity_poly.pdbx_strand_id
1 'polypeptide(L)'
;MHGCNGHAPLPADSAYFTTSESKAKFLTQYNSDIKKEPISRTDGEELDKQKEELVSRISRKLEILRTEQLVLREEIQSNEQLGQMVVERVKQTAKRNEFDKFKLHVEEIEKITSLLLGISGRLARAENALMGLSDPPNPQEKKILESKRDKLREQLDEAKILKENIDRRSAQVSSFLQKYLTVEEYADYDHFVKMKAKLIIDAREIDDKIKLGEEQLGALKDALNTTLPLSPNSSSS
;
A
#
# COMPACT_ATOMS: atom_id res chain seq x y z
N MET A 1 -63.53 -7.63 10.51
CA MET A 1 -63.42 -8.66 9.45
C MET A 1 -62.97 -7.98 8.17
N HIS A 2 -61.89 -8.49 7.55
CA HIS A 2 -61.49 -8.48 6.12
C HIS A 2 -61.70 -7.17 5.31
N GLY A 3 -60.75 -6.57 4.58
CA GLY A 3 -59.48 -7.04 4.01
C GLY A 3 -59.34 -6.52 2.56
N CYS A 4 -58.10 -6.29 2.13
CA CYS A 4 -57.57 -6.32 0.76
C CYS A 4 -57.36 -5.02 -0.06
N ASN A 5 -56.06 -4.73 -0.19
CA ASN A 5 -55.35 -3.97 -1.22
C ASN A 5 -55.70 -4.38 -2.66
N GLY A 6 -55.73 -3.40 -3.56
CA GLY A 6 -55.64 -3.60 -5.00
C GLY A 6 -54.57 -2.68 -5.61
N HIS A 7 -53.30 -3.08 -5.54
CA HIS A 7 -52.27 -2.47 -6.37
C HIS A 7 -52.43 -3.02 -7.79
N ALA A 8 -52.75 -2.13 -8.73
CA ALA A 8 -52.82 -2.46 -10.16
C ALA A 8 -51.47 -3.01 -10.66
N PRO A 9 -51.46 -4.01 -11.57
CA PRO A 9 -50.23 -4.46 -12.20
C PRO A 9 -49.72 -3.35 -13.12
N LEU A 10 -48.43 -3.03 -12.99
CA LEU A 10 -47.78 -2.08 -13.91
C LEU A 10 -47.72 -2.69 -15.33
N PRO A 11 -47.79 -1.85 -16.39
CA PRO A 11 -47.89 -2.32 -17.77
C PRO A 11 -46.61 -3.05 -18.22
N ALA A 12 -46.77 -4.05 -19.09
CA ALA A 12 -45.71 -4.91 -19.62
C ALA A 12 -44.70 -4.21 -20.56
N ASP A 13 -44.74 -2.88 -20.66
CA ASP A 13 -43.91 -2.08 -21.59
C ASP A 13 -42.94 -1.12 -20.86
N SER A 14 -42.63 -1.42 -19.59
CA SER A 14 -41.59 -0.70 -18.85
C SER A 14 -40.21 -1.26 -19.23
N ALA A 15 -39.28 -0.36 -19.55
CA ALA A 15 -37.89 -0.62 -19.98
C ALA A 15 -37.02 -1.45 -18.99
N TYR A 16 -37.62 -1.93 -17.88
CA TYR A 16 -37.05 -2.89 -16.94
C TYR A 16 -36.90 -4.31 -17.50
N PHE A 17 -37.61 -4.68 -18.57
CA PHE A 17 -37.57 -6.03 -19.16
C PHE A 17 -36.77 -6.15 -20.47
N THR A 18 -35.88 -5.20 -20.75
CA THR A 18 -34.90 -5.32 -21.86
C THR A 18 -33.68 -6.16 -21.52
N THR A 19 -33.87 -7.18 -20.68
CA THR A 19 -32.90 -8.25 -20.46
C THR A 19 -33.56 -9.55 -20.89
N SER A 20 -32.91 -10.26 -21.83
CA SER A 20 -33.29 -11.58 -22.35
C SER A 20 -34.01 -12.45 -21.31
N GLU A 21 -35.03 -13.19 -21.74
CA GLU A 21 -35.87 -14.08 -20.94
C GLU A 21 -35.03 -14.98 -19.98
N SER A 22 -33.82 -15.36 -20.40
CA SER A 22 -32.86 -16.12 -19.58
C SER A 22 -32.37 -15.36 -18.33
N LYS A 23 -32.17 -14.04 -18.44
CA LYS A 23 -31.69 -13.17 -17.35
C LYS A 23 -32.82 -12.80 -16.38
N ALA A 24 -34.04 -12.63 -16.87
CA ALA A 24 -35.23 -12.45 -16.03
C ALA A 24 -35.53 -13.69 -15.19
N LYS A 25 -35.41 -14.89 -15.78
CA LYS A 25 -35.54 -16.17 -15.07
C LYS A 25 -34.44 -16.35 -14.03
N PHE A 26 -33.18 -16.03 -14.37
CA PHE A 26 -32.07 -16.09 -13.42
C PHE A 26 -32.27 -15.14 -12.22
N LEU A 27 -32.68 -13.89 -12.44
CA LEU A 27 -32.93 -12.93 -11.36
C LEU A 27 -34.13 -13.33 -10.49
N THR A 28 -35.14 -13.96 -11.07
CA THR A 28 -36.31 -14.46 -10.32
C THR A 28 -35.93 -15.67 -9.45
N GLN A 29 -35.13 -16.59 -10.00
CA GLN A 29 -34.57 -17.75 -9.29
C GLN A 29 -33.65 -17.30 -8.13
N TYR A 30 -32.73 -16.37 -8.41
CA TYR A 30 -31.77 -15.84 -7.42
C TYR A 30 -32.47 -15.10 -6.27
N ASN A 31 -33.50 -14.31 -6.57
CA ASN A 31 -34.29 -13.62 -5.54
C ASN A 31 -35.21 -14.57 -4.75
N SER A 32 -35.64 -15.70 -5.33
CA SER A 32 -36.39 -16.72 -4.59
C SER A 32 -35.50 -17.56 -3.68
N ASP A 33 -34.24 -17.74 -4.04
CA ASP A 33 -33.26 -18.48 -3.26
C ASP A 33 -32.76 -17.64 -2.06
N ILE A 34 -32.54 -16.32 -2.25
CA ILE A 34 -32.13 -15.41 -1.16
C ILE A 34 -33.25 -15.15 -0.13
N LYS A 35 -34.53 -15.19 -0.53
CA LYS A 35 -35.65 -14.89 0.37
C LYS A 35 -36.19 -16.10 1.16
N LYS A 36 -35.61 -17.30 1.00
CA LYS A 36 -36.09 -18.54 1.63
C LYS A 36 -35.12 -19.23 2.59
N GLU A 37 -33.89 -18.76 2.74
CA GLU A 37 -32.94 -19.32 3.70
C GLU A 37 -32.99 -18.50 5.02
N PRO A 38 -33.49 -19.05 6.14
CA PRO A 38 -33.08 -18.55 7.43
C PRO A 38 -31.56 -18.80 7.52
N ILE A 39 -30.74 -17.76 7.68
CA ILE A 39 -29.28 -17.88 7.86
C ILE A 39 -29.02 -19.00 8.87
N SER A 40 -28.57 -20.15 8.37
CA SER A 40 -28.42 -21.33 9.21
C SER A 40 -27.25 -21.10 10.16
N ARG A 41 -27.37 -21.58 11.41
CA ARG A 41 -26.27 -21.51 12.39
C ARG A 41 -24.98 -22.15 11.86
N THR A 42 -25.10 -23.12 10.96
CA THR A 42 -23.98 -23.77 10.27
C THR A 42 -23.18 -22.83 9.38
N ASP A 43 -23.83 -21.86 8.73
CA ASP A 43 -23.16 -20.91 7.83
C ASP A 43 -22.33 -19.90 8.62
N GLY A 44 -22.82 -19.51 9.80
CA GLY A 44 -22.07 -18.67 10.75
C GLY A 44 -20.82 -19.36 11.28
N GLU A 45 -20.94 -20.63 11.68
CA GLU A 45 -19.79 -21.43 12.15
C GLU A 45 -18.75 -21.67 11.05
N GLU A 46 -19.18 -21.87 9.79
CA GLU A 46 -18.26 -22.01 8.66
C GLU A 46 -17.55 -20.70 8.32
N LEU A 47 -18.28 -19.57 8.36
CA LEU A 47 -17.70 -18.24 8.16
C LEU A 47 -16.70 -17.88 9.27
N ASP A 48 -16.99 -18.22 10.53
CA ASP A 48 -16.06 -17.95 11.64
C ASP A 48 -14.80 -18.83 11.53
N LYS A 49 -14.92 -20.10 11.11
CA LYS A 49 -13.75 -20.94 10.78
C LYS A 49 -12.89 -20.33 9.66
N GLN A 50 -13.51 -19.80 8.60
CA GLN A 50 -12.77 -19.15 7.51
C GLN A 50 -12.06 -17.88 7.99
N LYS A 51 -12.67 -17.08 8.87
CA LYS A 51 -12.04 -15.90 9.48
C LYS A 51 -10.86 -16.30 10.38
N GLU A 52 -11.02 -17.34 11.21
CA GLU A 52 -9.94 -17.86 12.07
C GLU A 52 -8.75 -18.36 11.24
N GLU A 53 -9.02 -19.08 10.15
CA GLU A 53 -7.97 -19.51 9.22
C GLU A 53 -7.25 -18.31 8.60
N LEU A 54 -8.00 -17.29 8.17
CA LEU A 54 -7.43 -16.07 7.60
C LEU A 54 -6.57 -15.30 8.63
N VAL A 55 -7.04 -15.20 9.87
CA VAL A 55 -6.27 -14.63 11.01
C VAL A 55 -4.95 -15.36 11.20
N SER A 56 -4.96 -16.70 11.17
CA SER A 56 -3.75 -17.53 11.29
C SER A 56 -2.78 -17.27 10.13
N ARG A 57 -3.29 -17.26 8.89
CA ARG A 57 -2.48 -16.99 7.68
C ARG A 57 -1.82 -15.61 7.70
N ILE A 58 -2.58 -14.56 8.05
CA ILE A 58 -2.06 -13.18 8.14
C ILE A 58 -1.04 -13.07 9.28
N SER A 59 -1.31 -13.65 10.44
CA SER A 59 -0.39 -13.65 11.58
C SER A 59 0.95 -14.29 11.22
N ARG A 60 0.92 -15.44 10.54
CA ARG A 60 2.14 -16.11 10.04
C ARG A 60 2.87 -15.25 9.02
N LYS A 61 2.15 -14.59 8.10
CA LYS A 61 2.79 -13.72 7.11
C LYS A 61 3.46 -12.50 7.76
N LEU A 62 2.84 -11.92 8.80
CA LEU A 62 3.42 -10.82 9.58
C LEU A 62 4.71 -11.23 10.30
N GLU A 63 4.77 -12.45 10.83
CA GLU A 63 5.99 -12.97 11.46
C GLU A 63 7.16 -13.07 10.44
N ILE A 64 6.86 -13.57 9.23
CA ILE A 64 7.83 -13.62 8.13
C ILE A 64 8.30 -12.21 7.77
N LEU A 65 7.38 -11.26 7.58
CA LEU A 65 7.72 -9.87 7.22
C LEU A 65 8.54 -9.17 8.31
N ARG A 66 8.27 -9.44 9.59
CA ARG A 66 9.08 -8.91 10.70
C ARG A 66 10.48 -9.50 10.73
N THR A 67 10.63 -10.77 10.37
CA THR A 67 11.95 -11.40 10.21
C THR A 67 12.72 -10.78 9.04
N GLU A 68 12.06 -10.61 7.88
CA GLU A 68 12.64 -9.91 6.73
C GLU A 68 13.04 -8.47 7.09
N GLN A 69 12.24 -7.76 7.89
CA GLN A 69 12.55 -6.41 8.38
C GLN A 69 13.83 -6.38 9.24
N LEU A 70 14.06 -7.40 10.07
CA LEU A 70 15.28 -7.49 10.88
C LEU A 70 16.52 -7.69 10.02
N VAL A 71 16.46 -8.63 9.07
CA VAL A 71 17.56 -8.87 8.11
C VAL A 71 17.86 -7.60 7.32
N LEU A 72 16.82 -6.91 6.85
CA LEU A 72 16.99 -5.67 6.10
C LEU A 72 17.64 -4.55 6.93
N ARG A 73 17.35 -4.47 8.24
CA ARG A 73 18.03 -3.51 9.13
C ARG A 73 19.53 -3.80 9.25
N GLU A 74 19.92 -5.07 9.28
CA GLU A 74 21.33 -5.46 9.30
C GLU A 74 22.01 -5.09 7.97
N GLU A 75 21.34 -5.27 6.83
CA GLU A 75 21.86 -4.84 5.52
C GLU A 75 22.02 -3.31 5.44
N ILE A 76 21.05 -2.55 5.97
CA ILE A 76 21.14 -1.08 6.08
C ILE A 76 22.36 -0.68 6.91
N GLN A 77 22.55 -1.29 8.08
CA GLN A 77 23.68 -0.99 8.95
C GLN A 77 25.02 -1.33 8.30
N SER A 78 25.11 -2.48 7.62
CA SER A 78 26.32 -2.86 6.88
C SER A 78 26.63 -1.87 5.76
N ASN A 79 25.61 -1.43 5.01
CA ASN A 79 25.77 -0.43 3.96
C ASN A 79 26.14 0.96 4.49
N GLU A 80 25.65 1.35 5.67
CA GLU A 80 26.08 2.58 6.35
C GLU A 80 27.55 2.54 6.76
N GLN A 81 28.02 1.40 7.28
CA GLN A 81 29.44 1.20 7.61
C GLN A 81 30.33 1.29 6.37
N LEU A 82 29.95 0.62 5.28
CA LEU A 82 30.63 0.73 4.00
C LEU A 82 30.66 2.18 3.50
N GLY A 83 29.51 2.87 3.58
CA GLY A 83 29.37 4.28 3.24
C GLY A 83 30.34 5.18 4.02
N GLN A 84 30.48 4.94 5.32
CA GLN A 84 31.42 5.69 6.16
C GLN A 84 32.88 5.45 5.74
N MET A 85 33.24 4.21 5.40
CA MET A 85 34.58 3.89 4.89
C MET A 85 34.86 4.60 3.56
N VAL A 86 33.90 4.57 2.62
CA VAL A 86 33.99 5.26 1.34
C VAL A 86 34.13 6.78 1.56
N VAL A 87 33.34 7.37 2.46
CA VAL A 87 33.40 8.80 2.79
C VAL A 87 34.79 9.20 3.29
N GLU A 88 35.36 8.46 4.24
CA GLU A 88 36.70 8.75 4.76
C GLU A 88 37.77 8.57 3.67
N ARG A 89 37.63 7.55 2.82
CA ARG A 89 38.57 7.33 1.72
C ARG A 89 38.56 8.46 0.71
N VAL A 90 37.38 8.89 0.26
CA VAL A 90 37.23 10.02 -0.68
C VAL A 90 37.75 11.32 -0.06
N LYS A 91 37.50 11.55 1.24
CA LYS A 91 38.00 12.73 1.96
C LYS A 91 39.53 12.82 1.99
N GLN A 92 40.22 11.68 2.03
CA GLN A 92 41.68 11.62 2.06
C GLN A 92 42.32 11.82 0.69
N THR A 93 41.65 11.44 -0.40
CA THR A 93 42.23 11.43 -1.76
C THR A 93 41.75 12.55 -2.66
N ALA A 94 40.47 12.92 -2.55
CA ALA A 94 39.85 13.88 -3.45
C ALA A 94 40.13 15.32 -3.02
N LYS A 95 40.00 16.25 -3.98
CA LYS A 95 40.05 17.68 -3.69
C LYS A 95 38.83 18.08 -2.86
N ARG A 96 38.98 19.11 -2.01
CA ARG A 96 37.90 19.60 -1.14
C ARG A 96 36.58 19.83 -1.87
N ASN A 97 36.62 20.49 -3.02
CA ASN A 97 35.43 20.78 -3.83
C ASN A 97 34.76 19.53 -4.44
N GLU A 98 35.53 18.48 -4.73
CA GLU A 98 35.00 17.20 -5.23
C GLU A 98 34.43 16.36 -4.09
N PHE A 99 35.06 16.38 -2.92
CA PHE A 99 34.51 15.79 -1.70
C PHE A 99 33.15 16.41 -1.32
N ASP A 100 33.05 17.73 -1.37
CA ASP A 100 31.78 18.43 -1.08
C ASP A 100 30.67 18.02 -2.06
N LYS A 101 31.00 17.85 -3.35
CA LYS A 101 30.05 17.36 -4.37
C LYS A 101 29.64 15.91 -4.13
N PHE A 102 30.58 15.04 -3.77
CA PHE A 102 30.31 13.64 -3.42
C PHE A 102 29.37 13.56 -2.22
N LYS A 103 29.66 14.28 -1.14
CA LYS A 103 28.82 14.30 0.07
C LYS A 103 27.39 14.76 -0.25
N LEU A 104 27.27 15.86 -1.00
CA LEU A 104 25.97 16.37 -1.43
C LEU A 104 25.21 15.30 -2.23
N HIS A 105 25.88 14.63 -3.17
CA HIS A 105 25.26 13.57 -3.97
C HIS A 105 24.71 12.41 -3.11
N VAL A 106 25.49 11.94 -2.13
CA VAL A 106 25.08 10.85 -1.22
C VAL A 106 23.83 11.24 -0.41
N GLU A 107 23.77 12.48 0.09
CA GLU A 107 22.59 12.98 0.81
C GLU A 107 21.37 13.11 -0.11
N GLU A 108 21.57 13.55 -1.35
CA GLU A 108 20.49 13.75 -2.31
C GLU A 108 19.83 12.44 -2.73
N ILE A 109 20.59 11.34 -2.83
CA ILE A 109 20.05 9.99 -3.12
C ILE A 109 18.97 9.61 -2.11
N GLU A 110 19.23 9.81 -0.83
CA GLU A 110 18.28 9.50 0.25
C GLU A 110 17.04 10.39 0.19
N LYS A 111 17.27 11.70 0.05
CA LYS A 111 16.21 12.71 0.00
C LYS A 111 15.28 12.48 -1.19
N ILE A 112 15.82 12.24 -2.38
CA ILE A 112 15.01 12.04 -3.59
C ILE A 112 14.25 10.72 -3.57
N THR A 113 14.86 9.65 -3.07
CA THR A 113 14.21 8.33 -2.95
C THR A 113 13.03 8.43 -1.98
N SER A 114 13.24 9.06 -0.82
CA SER A 114 12.19 9.27 0.18
C SER A 114 11.05 10.17 -0.34
N LEU A 115 11.38 11.22 -1.09
CA LEU A 115 10.40 12.11 -1.71
C LEU A 115 9.52 11.36 -2.73
N LEU A 116 10.14 10.59 -3.63
CA LEU A 116 9.43 9.82 -4.66
C LEU A 116 8.50 8.77 -4.05
N LEU A 117 8.97 8.04 -3.03
CA LEU A 117 8.14 7.08 -2.29
C LEU A 117 6.97 7.79 -1.59
N GLY A 118 7.24 8.92 -0.92
CA GLY A 118 6.23 9.69 -0.21
C GLY A 118 5.15 10.28 -1.12
N ILE A 119 5.51 10.75 -2.32
CA ILE A 119 4.53 11.23 -3.32
C ILE A 119 3.75 10.05 -3.89
N SER A 120 4.44 9.00 -4.35
CA SER A 120 3.80 7.81 -4.96
C SER A 120 2.79 7.16 -4.01
N GLY A 121 3.15 6.99 -2.73
CA GLY A 121 2.24 6.42 -1.73
C GLY A 121 1.04 7.32 -1.43
N ARG A 122 1.20 8.66 -1.45
CA ARG A 122 0.07 9.59 -1.30
C ARG A 122 -0.84 9.58 -2.53
N LEU A 123 -0.26 9.48 -3.73
CA LEU A 123 -1.00 9.40 -4.98
C LEU A 123 -1.82 8.12 -5.05
N ALA A 124 -1.22 6.96 -4.75
CA ALA A 124 -1.91 5.68 -4.71
C ALA A 124 -3.11 5.70 -3.74
N ARG A 125 -2.96 6.31 -2.54
CA ARG A 125 -4.09 6.47 -1.62
C ARG A 125 -5.18 7.39 -2.16
N ALA A 126 -4.84 8.46 -2.87
CA ALA A 126 -5.82 9.35 -3.48
C ALA A 126 -6.57 8.65 -4.63
N GLU A 127 -5.88 7.83 -5.42
CA GLU A 127 -6.48 7.03 -6.49
C GLU A 127 -7.38 5.92 -5.94
N ASN A 128 -6.95 5.22 -4.88
CA ASN A 128 -7.78 4.24 -4.19
C ASN A 128 -9.04 4.87 -3.59
N ALA A 129 -8.93 6.07 -3.00
CA ALA A 129 -10.08 6.80 -2.49
C ALA A 129 -11.08 7.17 -3.60
N LEU A 130 -10.59 7.56 -4.78
CA LEU A 130 -11.44 7.83 -5.94
C LEU A 130 -12.16 6.57 -6.45
N MET A 131 -11.47 5.44 -6.47
CA MET A 131 -12.06 4.15 -6.88
C MET A 131 -13.08 3.62 -5.87
N GLY A 132 -12.93 3.98 -4.59
CA GLY A 132 -13.82 3.57 -3.50
C GLY A 132 -15.05 4.47 -3.27
N LEU A 133 -15.28 5.48 -4.12
CA LEU A 133 -16.48 6.31 -4.01
C LEU A 133 -17.75 5.51 -4.30
N SER A 134 -18.85 5.90 -3.64
CA SER A 134 -20.19 5.36 -3.90
C SER A 134 -20.66 5.64 -5.33
N ASP A 135 -21.63 4.86 -5.80
CA ASP A 135 -22.30 5.06 -7.09
C ASP A 135 -23.78 5.44 -6.89
N PRO A 136 -24.21 6.68 -7.24
CA PRO A 136 -23.41 7.77 -7.79
C PRO A 136 -22.55 8.48 -6.73
N PRO A 137 -21.37 9.01 -7.09
CA PRO A 137 -20.47 9.66 -6.15
C PRO A 137 -20.95 11.07 -5.80
N ASN A 138 -20.65 11.53 -4.58
CA ASN A 138 -20.84 12.93 -4.22
C ASN A 138 -19.97 13.82 -5.12
N PRO A 139 -20.56 14.74 -5.91
CA PRO A 139 -19.81 15.56 -6.86
C PRO A 139 -18.73 16.44 -6.21
N GLN A 140 -18.97 16.93 -4.99
CA GLN A 140 -18.02 17.78 -4.28
C GLN A 140 -16.81 16.98 -3.79
N GLU A 141 -17.06 15.82 -3.18
CA GLU A 141 -16.01 14.92 -2.69
C GLU A 141 -15.12 14.42 -3.83
N LYS A 142 -15.75 13.98 -4.93
CA LYS A 142 -15.05 13.55 -6.15
C LYS A 142 -14.12 14.66 -6.66
N LYS A 143 -14.61 15.88 -6.78
CA LYS A 143 -13.81 17.03 -7.26
C LYS A 143 -12.61 17.33 -6.36
N ILE A 144 -12.78 17.22 -5.03
CA ILE A 144 -11.68 17.43 -4.07
C ILE A 144 -10.60 16.36 -4.25
N LEU A 145 -10.99 15.09 -4.36
CA LEU A 145 -10.06 13.98 -4.55
C LEU A 145 -9.34 14.04 -5.91
N GLU A 146 -10.04 14.42 -6.98
CA GLU A 146 -9.44 14.66 -8.30
C GLU A 146 -8.40 15.78 -8.25
N SER A 147 -8.74 16.93 -7.64
CA SER A 147 -7.78 18.03 -7.49
C SER A 147 -6.55 17.62 -6.67
N LYS A 148 -6.74 16.81 -5.63
CA LYS A 148 -5.64 16.27 -4.81
C LYS A 148 -4.75 15.33 -5.63
N ARG A 149 -5.34 14.41 -6.40
CA ARG A 149 -4.63 13.49 -7.30
C ARG A 149 -3.81 14.27 -8.32
N ASP A 150 -4.41 15.26 -8.97
CA ASP A 150 -3.75 16.02 -10.05
C ASP A 150 -2.55 16.81 -9.53
N LYS A 151 -2.67 17.45 -8.34
CA LYS A 151 -1.54 18.09 -7.66
C LYS A 151 -0.43 17.10 -7.31
N LEU A 152 -0.77 15.89 -6.85
CA LEU A 152 0.22 14.86 -6.52
C LEU A 152 0.93 14.33 -7.77
N ARG A 153 0.26 14.28 -8.93
CA ARG A 153 0.87 13.93 -10.22
C ARG A 153 1.87 15.00 -10.67
N GLU A 154 1.49 16.27 -10.58
CA GLU A 154 2.39 17.39 -10.89
C GLU A 154 3.65 17.35 -10.00
N GLN A 155 3.48 17.17 -8.67
CA GLN A 155 4.61 17.00 -7.75
C GLN A 155 5.48 15.80 -8.09
N LEU A 156 4.89 14.70 -8.54
CA LEU A 156 5.63 13.50 -8.93
C LEU A 156 6.50 13.79 -10.16
N ASP A 157 5.98 14.52 -11.14
CA ASP A 157 6.71 14.89 -12.34
C ASP A 157 7.85 15.87 -12.04
N GLU A 158 7.63 16.86 -11.15
CA GLU A 158 8.71 17.71 -10.62
C GLU A 158 9.80 16.90 -9.91
N ALA A 159 9.40 15.91 -9.08
CA ALA A 159 10.35 15.04 -8.39
C ALA A 159 11.14 14.16 -9.36
N LYS A 160 10.56 13.70 -10.48
CA LYS A 160 11.30 12.97 -11.52
C LYS A 160 12.37 13.85 -12.18
N ILE A 161 12.07 15.11 -12.47
CA ILE A 161 13.06 16.06 -13.01
C ILE A 161 14.20 16.27 -12.01
N LEU A 162 13.89 16.39 -10.71
CA LEU A 162 14.91 16.46 -9.67
C LEU A 162 15.77 15.19 -9.63
N LYS A 163 15.17 14.02 -9.79
CA LYS A 163 15.90 12.75 -9.89
C LYS A 163 16.85 12.72 -11.09
N GLU A 164 16.42 13.14 -12.27
CA GLU A 164 17.31 13.21 -13.45
C GLU A 164 18.52 14.12 -13.21
N ASN A 165 18.33 15.25 -12.53
CA ASN A 165 19.43 16.13 -12.13
C ASN A 165 20.43 15.43 -11.19
N ILE A 166 19.92 14.67 -10.22
CA ILE A 166 20.74 13.90 -9.28
C ILE A 166 21.46 12.76 -9.99
N ASP A 167 20.82 12.10 -10.96
CA ASP A 167 21.42 11.02 -11.75
C ASP A 167 22.55 11.57 -12.65
N ARG A 168 22.37 12.77 -13.23
CA ARG A 168 23.47 13.49 -13.92
C ARG A 168 24.62 13.82 -12.97
N ARG A 169 24.33 14.27 -11.75
CA ARG A 169 25.35 14.54 -10.73
C ARG A 169 26.05 13.26 -10.30
N SER A 170 25.32 12.15 -10.17
CA SER A 170 25.87 10.82 -9.87
C SER A 170 26.92 10.41 -10.90
N ALA A 171 26.61 10.55 -12.19
CA ALA A 171 27.56 10.27 -13.27
C ALA A 171 28.83 11.14 -13.19
N GLN A 172 28.69 12.42 -12.85
CA GLN A 172 29.83 13.32 -12.65
C GLN A 172 30.70 12.88 -11.45
N VAL A 173 30.05 12.52 -10.33
CA VAL A 173 30.74 12.02 -9.13
C VAL A 173 31.51 10.74 -9.43
N SER A 174 30.84 9.77 -10.04
CA SER A 174 31.46 8.51 -10.47
C SER A 174 32.66 8.76 -11.39
N SER A 175 32.56 9.70 -12.34
CA SER A 175 33.65 10.02 -13.28
C SER A 175 34.90 10.57 -12.60
N PHE A 176 34.78 11.47 -11.61
CA PHE A 176 35.97 11.98 -10.94
C PHE A 176 36.51 11.01 -9.90
N LEU A 177 35.66 10.21 -9.24
CA LEU A 177 36.11 9.25 -8.22
C LEU A 177 37.00 8.15 -8.80
N GLN A 178 36.76 7.73 -10.05
CA GLN A 178 37.64 6.78 -10.76
C GLN A 178 39.10 7.26 -10.91
N LYS A 179 39.37 8.56 -10.75
CA LYS A 179 40.73 9.11 -10.81
C LYS A 179 41.47 9.01 -9.47
N TYR A 180 40.74 8.81 -8.37
CA TYR A 180 41.26 8.84 -7.00
C TYR A 180 41.21 7.48 -6.30
N LEU A 181 40.29 6.62 -6.72
CA LEU A 181 40.03 5.32 -6.10
C LEU A 181 40.61 4.18 -6.94
N THR A 182 41.04 3.12 -6.26
CA THR A 182 41.36 1.85 -6.94
C THR A 182 40.09 1.19 -7.49
N VAL A 183 40.25 0.13 -8.30
CA VAL A 183 39.11 -0.64 -8.83
C VAL A 183 38.25 -1.22 -7.71
N GLU A 184 38.87 -1.71 -6.65
CA GLU A 184 38.19 -2.29 -5.48
C GLU A 184 37.44 -1.19 -4.69
N GLU A 185 38.11 -0.08 -4.38
CA GLU A 185 37.51 1.04 -3.66
C GLU A 185 36.35 1.69 -4.43
N TYR A 186 36.46 1.74 -5.76
CA TYR A 186 35.39 2.23 -6.61
C TYR A 186 34.20 1.24 -6.65
N ALA A 187 34.47 -0.07 -6.65
CA ALA A 187 33.41 -1.08 -6.57
C ALA A 187 32.62 -0.97 -5.25
N ASP A 188 33.32 -0.71 -4.13
CA ASP A 188 32.70 -0.43 -2.84
C ASP A 188 31.81 0.82 -2.88
N TYR A 189 32.29 1.91 -3.49
CA TYR A 189 31.48 3.12 -3.71
C TYR A 189 30.22 2.86 -4.56
N ASP A 190 30.37 2.15 -5.68
CA ASP A 190 29.28 1.83 -6.60
C ASP A 190 28.23 0.93 -5.91
N HIS A 191 28.69 -0.07 -5.15
CA HIS A 191 27.82 -0.92 -4.34
C HIS A 191 27.07 -0.10 -3.29
N PHE A 192 27.78 0.72 -2.52
CA PHE A 192 27.21 1.59 -1.49
C PHE A 192 26.07 2.47 -2.03
N VAL A 193 26.31 3.17 -3.15
CA VAL A 193 25.33 4.08 -3.75
C VAL A 193 24.10 3.32 -4.26
N LYS A 194 24.30 2.19 -4.95
CA LYS A 194 23.20 1.35 -5.46
C LYS A 194 22.36 0.77 -4.33
N MET A 195 23.00 0.30 -3.26
CA MET A 195 22.31 -0.27 -2.11
C MET A 195 21.57 0.78 -1.29
N LYS A 196 22.11 2.00 -1.14
CA LYS A 196 21.44 3.05 -0.38
C LYS A 196 20.02 3.33 -0.89
N ALA A 197 19.82 3.49 -2.20
CA ALA A 197 18.48 3.71 -2.74
C ALA A 197 17.58 2.46 -2.64
N LYS A 198 18.11 1.28 -2.95
CA LYS A 198 17.35 0.02 -2.92
C LYS A 198 16.83 -0.30 -1.51
N LEU A 199 17.71 -0.22 -0.51
CA LEU A 199 17.37 -0.55 0.88
C LEU A 199 16.29 0.39 1.46
N ILE A 200 16.28 1.67 1.06
CA ILE A 200 15.20 2.61 1.43
C ILE A 200 13.85 2.17 0.85
N ILE A 201 13.85 1.74 -0.42
CA ILE A 201 12.63 1.27 -1.10
C ILE A 201 12.14 -0.03 -0.44
N ASP A 202 13.03 -1.00 -0.26
CA ASP A 202 12.70 -2.30 0.34
C ASP A 202 12.18 -2.12 1.79
N ALA A 203 12.79 -1.22 2.56
CA ALA A 203 12.37 -0.93 3.94
C ALA A 203 10.96 -0.34 3.96
N ARG A 204 10.69 0.59 3.04
CA ARG A 204 9.37 1.19 2.92
C ARG A 204 8.31 0.17 2.51
N GLU A 205 8.64 -0.71 1.58
CA GLU A 205 7.74 -1.76 1.11
C GLU A 205 7.39 -2.75 2.24
N ILE A 206 8.38 -3.20 3.01
CA ILE A 206 8.16 -4.08 4.16
C ILE A 206 7.31 -3.40 5.22
N ASP A 207 7.61 -2.14 5.56
CA ASP A 207 6.83 -1.36 6.54
C ASP A 207 5.37 -1.20 6.12
N ASP A 208 5.12 -0.85 4.85
CA ASP A 208 3.77 -0.69 4.31
C ASP A 208 3.01 -2.04 4.31
N LYS A 209 3.68 -3.17 4.01
CA LYS A 209 3.08 -4.52 4.09
C LYS A 209 2.76 -4.94 5.52
N ILE A 210 3.65 -4.69 6.47
CA ILE A 210 3.43 -4.99 7.90
C ILE A 210 2.23 -4.19 8.39
N LYS A 211 2.21 -2.88 8.13
CA LYS A 211 1.11 -2.01 8.55
C LYS A 211 -0.23 -2.46 7.99
N LEU A 212 -0.29 -2.80 6.69
CA LEU A 212 -1.51 -3.32 6.08
C LEU A 212 -1.95 -4.64 6.73
N GLY A 213 -1.02 -5.56 6.98
CA GLY A 213 -1.35 -6.82 7.64
C GLY A 213 -1.85 -6.62 9.08
N GLU A 214 -1.30 -5.65 9.81
CA GLU A 214 -1.76 -5.30 11.16
C GLU A 214 -3.16 -4.68 11.14
N GLU A 215 -3.45 -3.78 10.21
CA GLU A 215 -4.78 -3.20 10.00
C GLU A 215 -5.82 -4.29 9.64
N GLN A 216 -5.47 -5.22 8.74
CA GLN A 216 -6.32 -6.35 8.37
C GLN A 216 -6.57 -7.29 9.56
N LEU A 217 -5.53 -7.61 10.33
CA LEU A 217 -5.64 -8.48 11.49
C LEU A 217 -6.52 -7.86 12.58
N GLY A 218 -6.39 -6.54 12.80
CA GLY A 218 -7.25 -5.79 13.72
C GLY A 218 -8.71 -5.88 13.31
N ALA A 219 -9.03 -5.54 12.05
CA ALA A 219 -10.39 -5.58 11.53
C ALA A 219 -11.02 -6.98 11.62
N LEU A 220 -10.25 -8.04 11.34
CA LEU A 220 -10.73 -9.43 11.45
C LEU A 220 -11.03 -9.84 12.89
N LYS A 221 -10.18 -9.45 13.85
CA LYS A 221 -10.41 -9.74 15.28
C LYS A 221 -11.63 -9.00 15.82
N ASP A 222 -11.82 -7.75 15.44
CA ASP A 222 -13.01 -6.98 15.83
C ASP A 222 -14.29 -7.61 15.25
N ALA A 223 -14.23 -8.08 14.01
CA ALA A 223 -15.35 -8.78 13.37
C ALA A 223 -15.68 -10.12 14.04
N LEU A 224 -14.68 -10.87 14.55
CA LEU A 224 -14.88 -12.10 15.32
C LEU A 224 -15.47 -11.83 16.72
N ASN A 225 -14.99 -10.77 17.39
CA ASN A 225 -15.47 -10.40 18.73
C ASN A 225 -16.91 -9.89 18.72
N THR A 226 -17.34 -9.25 17.62
CA THR A 226 -18.71 -8.75 17.45
C THR A 226 -19.73 -9.89 17.27
N THR A 227 -19.30 -11.08 16.84
CA THR A 227 -20.17 -12.26 16.66
C THR A 227 -20.47 -13.00 17.97
N LEU A 228 -19.71 -12.75 19.06
CA LEU A 228 -19.98 -13.32 20.37
C LEU A 228 -21.10 -12.52 21.08
N PRO A 229 -22.28 -13.10 21.36
CA PRO A 229 -23.32 -12.38 22.09
C PRO A 229 -22.83 -12.05 23.50
N LEU A 230 -22.92 -10.76 23.87
CA LEU A 230 -22.81 -10.31 25.25
C LEU A 230 -23.77 -11.12 26.13
N SER A 231 -23.22 -11.95 27.01
CA SER A 231 -23.98 -12.67 28.03
C SER A 231 -24.77 -11.67 28.86
N PRO A 232 -26.11 -11.81 29.02
CA PRO A 232 -26.82 -10.99 29.98
C PRO A 232 -26.37 -11.42 31.37
N ASN A 233 -25.83 -10.46 32.14
CA ASN A 233 -25.67 -10.56 33.58
C ASN A 233 -27.01 -11.01 34.19
N SER A 234 -27.09 -12.25 34.65
CA SER A 234 -28.12 -12.68 35.58
C SER A 234 -27.74 -12.19 36.98
N SER A 235 -28.09 -10.94 37.26
CA SER A 235 -28.45 -10.51 38.61
C SER A 235 -29.72 -11.26 39.05
N SER A 236 -29.87 -11.48 40.36
CA SER A 236 -31.01 -12.12 41.07
C SER A 236 -30.92 -13.66 41.12
N SER A 237 -30.92 -14.35 42.27
CA SER A 237 -31.30 -13.99 43.64
C SER A 237 -30.45 -14.78 44.65
#